data_AF-A0A7V7DNW6-F1
#
_entry.id   AF-A0A7V7DNW6-F1
#
_cell.length_a   1.000
_cell.length_b   1.000
_cell.length_c   1.000
_cell.angle_alpha   90.00
_cell.angle_beta   90.00
_cell.angle_gamma   90.00
#
_symmetry.space_group_name_H-M   'P 1'
#
loop_
_entity.id
_entity.type
_entity.pdbx_description
1 polymer ?
#
loop_
_entity_poly.entity_id
_entity_poly.type
_entity_poly.pdbx_seq_one_letter_code
_entity_poly.pdbx_strand_id
1 'polypeptide(L)' 'MKEHTREDYLRKAKRVVVKVGSGVLTAADGLNMSVIENLTIEICALREKGIEVILVSSGAIASGMRKIGMKTRPKSVSQ' A
#
# COMPACT_ATOMS: atom_id res chain seq x y z
N MET A 1 -3.84 -31.45 -13.90
CA MET A 1 -3.08 -30.54 -13.02
C MET A 1 -3.94 -30.25 -11.80
N LYS A 2 -3.42 -30.35 -10.56
CA LYS A 2 -4.21 -29.98 -9.38
C LYS A 2 -4.28 -28.45 -9.33
N GLU A 3 -5.50 -27.92 -9.28
CA GLU A 3 -5.74 -26.48 -9.17
C GLU A 3 -5.35 -26.04 -7.74
N HIS A 4 -4.50 -25.04 -7.63
CA HIS A 4 -4.08 -24.48 -6.35
C HIS A 4 -4.80 -23.17 -6.09
N THR A 5 -5.33 -23.02 -4.88
CA THR A 5 -6.03 -21.81 -4.44
C THR A 5 -5.03 -20.73 -4.05
N ARG A 6 -5.49 -19.48 -3.93
CA ARG A 6 -4.62 -18.36 -3.49
C ARG A 6 -4.14 -18.60 -2.06
N GLU A 7 -5.00 -19.17 -1.23
CA GLU A 7 -4.76 -19.55 0.15
C GLU A 7 -3.61 -20.55 0.26
N ASP A 8 -3.53 -21.52 -0.67
CA ASP A 8 -2.45 -22.52 -0.70
C ASP A 8 -1.06 -21.89 -0.88
N TYR A 9 -0.97 -20.84 -1.71
CA TYR A 9 0.27 -20.11 -1.93
C TYR A 9 0.62 -19.21 -0.73
N LEU A 10 -0.37 -18.50 -0.18
CA LEU A 10 -0.17 -17.57 0.93
C LEU A 10 0.20 -18.29 2.23
N ARG A 11 -0.40 -19.45 2.52
CA ARG A 11 -0.14 -20.20 3.75
C ARG A 11 1.31 -20.67 3.88
N LYS A 12 2.02 -20.84 2.76
CA LYS A 12 3.42 -21.28 2.72
C LYS A 12 4.40 -20.11 2.59
N ALA A 13 3.92 -18.89 2.39
CA ALA A 13 4.77 -17.73 2.15
C ALA A 13 5.46 -17.28 3.45
N LYS A 14 6.79 -17.33 3.46
CA LYS A 14 7.63 -16.79 4.55
C LYS A 14 7.91 -15.29 4.39
N ARG A 15 7.86 -14.80 3.14
CA ARG A 15 8.08 -13.41 2.75
C ARG A 15 7.05 -13.00 1.72
N VAL A 16 6.48 -11.81 1.88
CA VAL A 16 5.49 -11.26 0.97
C VAL A 16 5.85 -9.83 0.56
N VAL A 17 5.53 -9.50 -0.69
CA VAL A 17 5.53 -8.12 -1.17
C VAL A 17 4.09 -7.63 -1.19
N VAL A 18 3.79 -6.63 -0.36
CA VAL A 18 2.48 -5.97 -0.33
C VAL A 18 2.59 -4.69 -1.14
N LYS A 19 1.96 -4.66 -2.31
CA LYS A 19 1.92 -3.46 -3.16
C LYS A 19 0.59 -2.76 -3.01
N VAL A 20 0.64 -1.48 -2.66
CA VAL A 20 -0.55 -0.64 -2.46
C VAL A 20 -0.52 0.53 -3.44
N GLY A 21 -1.53 0.57 -4.31
CA GLY A 21 -1.66 1.60 -5.35
C GLY A 21 -2.23 2.92 -4.82
N SER A 22 -2.11 3.98 -5.62
CA SER A 22 -2.62 5.31 -5.26
C SER A 22 -4.13 5.30 -4.95
N GLY A 23 -4.93 4.55 -5.72
CA GLY A 23 -6.38 4.47 -5.50
C GLY A 23 -6.80 3.93 -4.13
N VAL A 24 -5.91 3.23 -3.43
CA VAL A 24 -6.14 2.79 -2.04
C VAL A 24 -5.61 3.81 -1.04
N LEU A 25 -4.45 4.42 -1.31
CA LEU A 25 -3.74 5.29 -0.38
C LEU A 25 -4.20 6.75 -0.39
N THR A 26 -5.04 7.17 -1.35
CA THR A 26 -5.43 8.58 -1.51
C THR A 26 -6.93 8.80 -1.37
N ALA A 27 -7.30 9.93 -0.78
CA ALA A 27 -8.65 10.48 -0.72
C ALA A 27 -8.71 11.82 -1.50
N ALA A 28 -9.87 12.48 -1.49
CA ALA A 28 -10.08 13.74 -2.22
C ALA A 28 -9.09 14.85 -1.84
N ASP A 29 -8.61 14.85 -0.60
CA ASP A 29 -7.78 15.89 -0.01
C ASP A 29 -6.34 15.46 0.26
N GLY A 30 -5.89 14.28 -0.18
CA GLY A 30 -4.50 13.82 0.02
C GLY A 30 -4.42 12.34 0.36
N LEU A 31 -3.61 11.97 1.35
CA LEU A 31 -3.51 10.59 1.81
C LEU A 31 -4.74 10.20 2.65
N ASN A 32 -5.22 8.97 2.45
CA ASN A 32 -6.25 8.39 3.30
C ASN A 32 -5.62 7.79 4.56
N MET A 33 -5.59 8.57 5.64
CA MET A 33 -4.91 8.17 6.88
C MET A 33 -5.54 6.95 7.55
N SER A 34 -6.87 6.81 7.49
CA SER A 34 -7.56 5.65 8.06
C SER A 34 -7.18 4.34 7.35
N VAL A 35 -7.02 4.39 6.02
CA VAL A 35 -6.56 3.21 5.25
C VAL A 35 -5.10 2.90 5.58
N ILE A 36 -4.24 3.92 5.72
CA ILE A 36 -2.83 3.73 6.08
C ILE A 36 -2.70 3.10 7.47
N GLU A 37 -3.52 3.53 8.43
CA GLU A 37 -3.55 2.99 9.78
C GLU A 37 -3.97 1.51 9.79
N ASN A 38 -5.06 1.18 9.09
CA ASN A 38 -5.52 -0.22 8.97
C ASN A 38 -4.47 -1.11 8.30
N LEU A 39 -3.87 -0.66 7.20
CA LEU A 39 -2.78 -1.40 6.52
C LEU A 39 -1.58 -1.62 7.45
N THR A 40 -1.25 -0.62 8.27
CA THR A 40 -0.16 -0.72 9.24
C THR A 40 -0.47 -1.80 10.29
N ILE A 41 -1.70 -1.82 10.83
CA ILE A 41 -2.15 -2.84 11.79
C ILE A 41 -2.07 -4.23 11.17
N GLU A 42 -2.57 -4.42 9.95
CA GLU A 42 -2.54 -5.71 9.25
C GLU A 42 -1.11 -6.18 8.97
N ILE A 43 -0.22 -5.28 8.54
CA ILE A 43 1.19 -5.59 8.29
C ILE A 43 1.91 -5.96 9.60
N CYS A 44 1.64 -5.25 10.70
CA CYS A 44 2.18 -5.59 12.02
C CYS A 44 1.74 -6.99 12.44
N ALA A 45 0.45 -7.32 12.29
CA ALA A 45 -0.07 -8.65 12.62
C ALA A 45 0.57 -9.78 11.77
N LEU A 46 0.94 -9.51 10.51
CA LEU A 46 1.71 -10.46 9.70
C LEU A 46 3.15 -10.62 10.22
N ARG A 47 3.80 -9.50 10.58
CA ARG A 47 5.16 -9.53 11.14
C ARG A 47 5.24 -10.26 12.47
N GLU A 48 4.25 -10.10 13.34
CA GLU A 48 4.13 -10.84 14.62
C GLU A 48 4.01 -12.35 14.41
N LYS A 49 3.43 -12.79 13.28
CA LYS A 49 3.38 -14.20 12.87
C LYS A 49 4.69 -14.70 12.25
N GLY A 50 5.74 -13.89 12.25
CA GLY A 50 7.05 -14.23 11.68
C GLY A 50 7.12 -14.12 10.15
N ILE A 51 6.14 -13.47 9.50
CA ILE A 51 6.15 -13.25 8.06
C ILE A 51 6.94 -11.97 7.75
N GLU A 52 7.91 -12.06 6.85
CA GLU A 52 8.65 -10.89 6.37
C GLU A 52 7.83 -10.13 5.35
N VAL A 53 7.63 -8.82 5.57
CA VAL A 53 6.82 -7.97 4.70
C VAL A 53 7.68 -6.90 4.04
N ILE A 54 7.62 -6.84 2.70
CA ILE A 54 8.15 -5.72 1.91
C ILE A 54 6.96 -4.90 1.42
N LEU A 55 6.85 -3.65 1.85
CA LEU A 55 5.80 -2.73 1.41
C LEU A 55 6.27 -1.93 0.20
N VAL A 56 5.48 -1.95 -0.88
CA VAL A 56 5.65 -1.09 -2.06
C VAL A 56 4.46 -0.13 -2.11
N SER A 57 4.71 1.13 -1.75
CA SER A 57 3.67 2.16 -1.62
C SER A 57 3.69 3.16 -2.77
N SER A 58 2.51 3.54 -3.25
CA SER A 58 2.30 4.76 -4.04
C SER A 58 2.03 5.97 -3.13
N GLY A 59 1.41 7.03 -3.64
CA GLY A 59 0.89 8.15 -2.81
C GLY A 59 1.85 9.33 -2.60
N ALA A 60 3.12 9.22 -3.01
CA ALA A 60 4.11 10.30 -2.85
C ALA A 60 3.67 11.64 -3.46
N ILE A 61 3.10 11.62 -4.68
CA ILE A 61 2.60 12.83 -5.35
C ILE A 61 1.43 13.44 -4.59
N ALA A 62 0.43 12.65 -4.18
CA ALA A 62 -0.72 13.14 -3.44
C ALA A 62 -0.33 13.73 -2.07
N SER A 63 0.61 13.08 -1.38
CA SER A 63 1.19 13.57 -0.13
C SER A 63 1.89 14.92 -0.34
N GLY A 64 2.75 15.02 -1.36
CA GLY A 64 3.45 16.25 -1.71
C GLY A 64 2.51 17.39 -2.09
N MET A 65 1.52 17.12 -2.94
CA MET A 65 0.52 18.11 -3.37
C MET A 65 -0.23 18.72 -2.17
N ARG A 66 -0.69 17.89 -1.23
CA ARG A 66 -1.35 18.36 -0.01
C ARG A 66 -0.42 19.24 0.81
N LYS A 67 0.83 18.80 1.02
CA LYS A 67 1.82 19.51 1.83
C LYS A 67 2.14 20.91 1.31
N ILE A 68 2.09 21.13 -0.01
CA ILE A 68 2.38 22.41 -0.64
C ILE A 68 1.13 23.18 -1.11
N GLY A 69 -0.08 22.72 -0.76
CA GLY A 69 -1.34 23.39 -1.10
C GLY A 69 -1.71 23.33 -2.59
N MET A 70 -1.15 22.39 -3.36
CA MET A 70 -1.51 22.22 -4.77
C MET A 70 -2.82 21.44 -4.92
N LYS A 71 -3.81 22.07 -5.55
CA LYS A 71 -5.14 21.47 -5.80
C LYS A 71 -5.16 20.52 -7.00
N THR A 72 -4.22 20.70 -7.94
CA THR A 72 -4.17 19.94 -9.19
C THR A 72 -2.80 19.33 -9.38
N ARG A 73 -2.78 18.14 -9.98
CA ARG A 73 -1.53 17.43 -10.22
C ARG A 73 -0.68 18.19 -11.25
N PRO A 74 0.57 18.52 -10.94
CA PRO A 74 1.45 19.22 -11.88
C PRO A 74 1.77 18.33 -13.09
N LYS A 75 1.67 18.91 -14.29
CA LYS A 75 1.97 18.21 -15.56
C LYS A 75 3.47 17.98 -15.79
N SER A 76 4.32 18.71 -15.08
CA SER A 76 5.78 18.61 -15.19
C SER A 76 6.37 17.42 -14.43
N VAL A 77 5.59 16.74 -13.58
CA VAL A 77 6.05 15.54 -12.87
C VAL A 77 5.86 14.33 -13.77
N SER A 78 6.96 13.85 -14.35
CA SER A 78 7.01 12.57 -15.05
C SER A 78 6.82 11.40 -14.07
N GLN A 79 6.21 10.31 -14.56
CA GLN A 79 6.12 9.03 -13.86
C GLN A 79 6.77 7.94 -14.67
#